data_AF-A0A1J7BLI3-F1
#
_entry.id   AF-A0A1J7BLI3-F1
#
_cell.length_a   1.000
_cell.length_b   1.000
_cell.length_c   1.000
_cell.angle_alpha   90.00
_cell.angle_beta   90.00
_cell.angle_gamma   90.00
#
_symmetry.space_group_name_H-M   'P 1'
#
loop_
_entity.id
_entity.type
_entity.pdbx_description
1 polymer ?
#
loop_
_entity_poly.entity_id
_entity_poly.type
_entity_poly.pdbx_seq_one_letter_code
_entity_poly.pdbx_strand_id
1 'polypeptide(L)'
;MRIAEGGGETPEQKKQRARRLQHHATRARRLAASLGGYLDGEAKAAAERPAIWLGPYAEQTTAQLHGQAKTLRQMADALRADAARWDRAAEDLLHQAAADAKHPSRA
;
A
#
# COMPACT_ATOMS: atom_id res chain seq x y z
N MET A 1 40.63 -6.61 4.18
CA MET A 1 39.30 -6.23 4.68
C MET A 1 38.34 -7.37 4.32
N ARG A 2 38.15 -8.34 5.23
CA ARG A 2 37.26 -9.48 4.98
C ARG A 2 35.83 -9.02 5.23
N ILE A 3 35.01 -9.06 4.18
CA ILE A 3 33.56 -8.91 4.30
C ILE A 3 33.08 -10.18 5.03
N ALA A 4 32.43 -9.99 6.18
CA ALA A 4 31.86 -11.08 6.93
C ALA A 4 30.66 -11.65 6.16
N GLU A 5 30.92 -12.56 5.23
CA GLU A 5 29.94 -13.51 4.74
C GLU A 5 29.92 -14.70 5.72
N GLY A 6 28.90 -14.77 6.56
CA GLY A 6 28.71 -15.88 7.51
C GLY A 6 27.85 -15.50 8.70
N GLY A 7 26.56 -15.87 8.64
CA GLY A 7 25.59 -15.73 9.73
C GLY A 7 24.26 -15.18 9.23
N GLY A 8 23.31 -16.07 8.93
CA GLY A 8 21.95 -15.67 8.54
C GLY A 8 21.27 -14.81 9.62
N GLU A 9 20.26 -14.01 9.24
CA GLU A 9 19.47 -13.23 10.21
C GLU A 9 18.98 -14.11 11.36
N THR A 10 19.14 -13.62 12.60
CA THR A 10 18.62 -14.31 13.79
C THR A 10 17.08 -14.30 13.80
N PRO A 11 16.43 -15.22 14.55
CA PRO A 11 14.97 -15.22 14.66
C PRO A 11 14.39 -13.87 15.14
N GLU A 12 15.09 -13.21 16.05
CA GLU A 12 14.72 -11.90 16.60
C GLU A 12 14.84 -10.79 15.55
N GLN A 13 15.87 -10.83 14.70
CA GLN A 13 16.02 -9.90 13.58
C GLN A 13 14.90 -10.10 12.55
N LYS A 14 14.54 -11.36 12.24
CA LYS A 14 13.41 -11.69 11.35
C LYS A 14 12.08 -11.18 11.91
N LYS A 15 11.81 -11.42 13.20
CA LYS A 15 10.61 -10.89 13.90
C LYS A 15 10.56 -9.36 13.83
N GLN A 16 11.69 -8.69 14.06
CA GLN A 16 11.74 -7.23 14.00
C GLN A 16 11.47 -6.70 12.59
N ARG A 17 11.98 -7.39 11.56
CA ARG A 17 11.71 -7.04 10.17
C ARG A 17 10.25 -7.27 9.78
N ALA A 18 9.64 -8.38 10.23
CA ALA A 18 8.22 -8.65 10.05
C ALA A 18 7.34 -7.54 10.66
N ARG A 19 7.65 -7.08 11.88
CA ARG A 19 6.93 -5.96 12.53
C ARG A 19 7.01 -4.66 11.73
N ARG A 20 8.19 -4.35 11.17
CA ARG A 20 8.36 -3.17 10.29
C ARG A 20 7.48 -3.27 9.04
N LEU A 21 7.45 -4.45 8.40
CA LEU A 21 6.60 -4.70 7.23
C LEU A 21 5.11 -4.52 7.57
N GLN A 22 4.63 -5.08 8.68
CA GLN A 22 3.25 -4.91 9.15
C GLN A 22 2.91 -3.44 9.46
N HIS A 23 3.86 -2.69 10.03
CA HIS A 23 3.69 -1.25 10.25
C HIS A 23 3.52 -0.50 8.91
N HIS A 24 4.36 -0.79 7.92
CA HIS A 24 4.23 -0.22 6.59
C HIS A 24 2.93 -0.61 5.90
N ALA A 25 2.50 -1.87 6.01
CA ALA A 25 1.23 -2.35 5.46
C ALA A 25 0.03 -1.63 6.06
N THR A 26 0.04 -1.43 7.38
CA THR A 26 -1.00 -0.67 8.09
C THR A 26 -1.04 0.77 7.60
N ARG A 27 0.11 1.43 7.45
CA ARG A 27 0.19 2.81 6.96
C ARG A 27 -0.29 2.93 5.52
N ALA A 28 0.09 2.00 4.64
CA ALA A 28 -0.36 1.99 3.25
C ALA A 28 -1.88 1.78 3.13
N ARG A 29 -2.47 0.90 3.95
CA ARG A 29 -3.94 0.74 4.00
C ARG A 29 -4.66 2.02 4.39
N ARG A 30 -4.15 2.74 5.41
CA ARG A 30 -4.73 4.01 5.85
C ARG A 30 -4.69 5.06 4.75
N LEU A 31 -3.55 5.18 4.06
CA LEU A 31 -3.40 6.10 2.93
C LEU A 31 -4.30 5.69 1.74
N ALA A 32 -4.38 4.40 1.43
CA ALA A 32 -5.27 3.91 0.37
C ALA A 32 -6.75 4.20 0.68
N ALA A 33 -7.16 4.08 1.95
CA ALA A 33 -8.51 4.42 2.38
C ALA A 33 -8.83 5.90 2.18
N SER A 34 -7.90 6.81 2.51
CA SER A 34 -8.11 8.25 2.29
C SER A 34 -8.08 8.63 0.82
N LEU A 35 -7.21 8.02 0.01
CA LEU A 35 -7.06 8.36 -1.41
C LEU A 35 -8.20 7.83 -2.27
N GLY A 36 -8.69 6.62 -1.99
CA GLY A 36 -9.60 5.89 -2.88
C GLY A 36 -10.96 6.53 -3.09
N GLY A 37 -11.38 7.44 -2.21
CA GLY A 37 -12.66 8.16 -2.32
C GLY A 37 -12.54 9.67 -2.26
N TYR A 38 -11.32 10.22 -2.33
CA TYR A 38 -11.08 11.65 -2.08
C TYR A 38 -11.80 12.59 -3.07
N LEU A 39 -12.01 12.15 -4.32
CA LEU A 39 -12.68 12.93 -5.37
C LEU A 39 -13.95 12.26 -5.90
N ASP A 40 -14.40 11.15 -5.31
CA ASP A 40 -15.53 10.39 -5.84
C ASP A 40 -16.83 11.20 -5.76
N GLY A 41 -17.00 12.01 -4.70
CA GLY A 41 -18.18 12.86 -4.50
C GLY A 41 -18.24 14.01 -5.50
N GLU A 42 -17.15 14.75 -5.64
CA GLU A 42 -17.02 15.87 -6.56
C GLU A 42 -17.11 15.41 -8.02
N ALA A 43 -16.45 14.30 -8.36
CA ALA A 43 -16.53 13.72 -9.70
C ALA A 43 -17.97 13.27 -10.03
N LYS A 44 -18.69 12.71 -9.07
CA LYS A 44 -20.10 12.34 -9.23
C LYS A 44 -20.98 13.59 -9.42
N ALA A 45 -20.83 14.61 -8.58
CA ALA A 45 -21.60 15.85 -8.70
C ALA A 45 -21.36 16.57 -10.04
N ALA A 46 -20.12 16.58 -10.53
CA ALA A 46 -19.79 17.14 -11.84
C ALA A 46 -20.38 16.33 -13.00
N ALA A 47 -20.50 15.00 -12.85
CA ALA A 47 -21.09 14.10 -13.82
C ALA A 47 -22.62 14.25 -13.94
N GLU A 48 -23.29 14.72 -12.89
CA GLU A 48 -24.75 14.96 -12.88
C GLU A 48 -25.17 16.15 -13.77
N ARG A 49 -24.20 16.92 -14.31
CA ARG A 49 -24.43 18.02 -15.27
C ARG A 49 -25.56 18.96 -14.83
N PRO A 50 -25.43 19.65 -13.68
CA PRO A 50 -26.44 20.62 -13.26
C PRO A 50 -26.64 21.69 -14.34
N ALA A 51 -27.84 22.27 -14.43
CA ALA A 51 -28.22 23.16 -15.54
C ALA A 51 -27.27 24.36 -15.76
N ILE A 52 -26.57 24.80 -14.72
CA ILE A 52 -25.58 25.89 -14.77
C ILE A 52 -24.17 25.43 -15.21
N TRP A 53 -23.93 24.12 -15.28
CA TRP A 53 -22.63 23.50 -15.56
C TRP A 53 -22.63 22.86 -16.95
N LEU A 54 -22.62 23.72 -17.96
CA LEU A 54 -22.67 23.36 -19.37
C LEU A 54 -21.60 24.12 -20.17
N GLY A 55 -21.30 23.60 -21.36
CA GLY A 55 -20.37 24.20 -22.30
C GLY A 55 -18.93 23.67 -22.18
N PRO A 56 -18.02 24.12 -23.06
CA PRO A 56 -16.71 23.51 -23.25
C PRO A 56 -15.83 23.48 -21.99
N TYR A 57 -15.89 24.54 -21.18
CA TYR A 57 -15.15 24.62 -19.92
C TYR A 57 -15.66 23.59 -18.89
N ALA A 58 -16.98 23.44 -18.78
CA ALA A 58 -17.59 22.46 -17.87
C ALA A 58 -17.21 21.03 -18.28
N GLU A 59 -17.26 20.72 -19.58
CA GLU A 59 -16.84 19.43 -20.11
C GLU A 59 -15.37 19.12 -19.84
N GLN A 60 -14.47 20.08 -20.11
CA GLN A 60 -13.03 19.92 -19.87
C GLN A 60 -12.74 19.71 -18.38
N THR A 61 -13.35 20.51 -17.52
CA THR A 61 -13.14 20.45 -16.07
C THR A 61 -13.68 19.15 -15.49
N THR A 62 -14.87 18.71 -15.90
CA THR A 62 -15.44 17.42 -15.49
C THR A 62 -14.56 16.26 -15.97
N ALA A 63 -14.04 16.31 -17.19
CA ALA A 63 -13.12 15.29 -17.71
C ALA A 63 -11.82 15.23 -16.90
N GLN A 64 -11.23 16.39 -16.58
CA GLN A 64 -10.02 16.47 -15.76
C GLN A 64 -10.27 15.92 -14.35
N LEU A 65 -11.38 16.28 -13.72
CA LEU A 65 -11.76 15.80 -12.39
C LEU A 65 -11.92 14.28 -12.37
N HIS A 66 -12.59 13.68 -13.36
CA HIS A 66 -12.67 12.23 -13.50
C HIS A 66 -11.30 11.58 -13.72
N GLY A 67 -10.42 12.19 -14.52
CA GLY A 67 -9.06 11.72 -14.73
C GLY A 67 -8.25 11.70 -13.43
N GLN A 68 -8.37 12.75 -12.62
CA GLN A 68 -7.73 12.85 -11.31
C GLN A 68 -8.31 11.81 -10.32
N ALA A 69 -9.63 11.68 -10.23
CA ALA A 69 -10.29 10.68 -9.38
C ALA A 69 -9.83 9.25 -9.72
N LYS A 70 -9.78 8.92 -11.02
CA LYS A 70 -9.26 7.64 -11.50
C LYS A 70 -7.81 7.41 -11.08
N THR A 71 -6.95 8.43 -11.20
CA THR A 71 -5.54 8.35 -10.81
C THR A 71 -5.40 8.08 -9.32
N LEU A 72 -6.15 8.79 -8.47
CA LEU A 72 -6.13 8.57 -7.01
C LEU A 72 -6.59 7.15 -6.64
N ARG A 73 -7.60 6.64 -7.35
CA ARG A 73 -8.07 5.26 -7.15
C ARG A 73 -7.01 4.23 -7.52
N GLN A 74 -6.31 4.42 -8.64
CA GLN A 74 -5.20 3.56 -9.03
C GLN A 74 -4.05 3.59 -8.02
N MET A 75 -3.71 4.77 -7.47
CA MET A 75 -2.71 4.89 -6.40
C MET A 75 -3.15 4.16 -5.13
N ALA A 76 -4.43 4.28 -4.75
CA ALA A 76 -4.99 3.55 -3.61
C ALA A 76 -4.92 2.03 -3.82
N ASP A 77 -5.23 1.55 -5.01
CA ASP A 77 -5.16 0.12 -5.34
C ASP A 77 -3.71 -0.40 -5.33
N ALA A 78 -2.75 0.38 -5.83
CA ALA A 78 -1.33 0.05 -5.74
C ALA A 78 -0.88 -0.06 -4.28
N LEU A 79 -1.25 0.91 -3.42
CA LEU A 79 -0.94 0.85 -1.99
C LEU A 79 -1.57 -0.36 -1.28
N ARG A 80 -2.78 -0.77 -1.66
CA ARG A 80 -3.42 -2.00 -1.14
C ARG A 80 -2.64 -3.24 -1.56
N ALA A 81 -2.19 -3.30 -2.81
CA ALA A 81 -1.38 -4.41 -3.31
C ALA A 81 -0.03 -4.47 -2.57
N ASP A 82 0.62 -3.34 -2.35
CA ASP A 82 1.88 -3.25 -1.61
C ASP A 82 1.72 -3.72 -0.16
N ALA A 83 0.65 -3.27 0.51
CA ALA A 83 0.32 -3.71 1.86
C ALA A 83 0.13 -5.23 1.96
N ALA A 84 -0.59 -5.82 1.00
CA ALA A 84 -0.78 -7.27 0.96
C ALA A 84 0.54 -8.04 0.75
N ARG A 85 1.45 -7.51 -0.08
CA ARG A 85 2.79 -8.10 -0.27
C ARG A 85 3.63 -8.03 1.00
N TRP A 86 3.61 -6.90 1.71
CA TRP A 86 4.35 -6.74 2.95
C TRP A 86 3.83 -7.63 4.07
N ASP A 87 2.51 -7.83 4.18
CA ASP A 87 1.96 -8.74 5.19
C ASP A 87 2.35 -10.19 4.92
N ARG A 88 2.26 -10.64 3.67
CA ARG A 88 2.72 -11.99 3.31
C ARG A 88 4.20 -12.18 3.63
N ALA A 89 5.05 -11.21 3.27
CA ALA A 89 6.48 -11.25 3.60
C ALA A 89 6.72 -11.23 5.13
N ALA A 90 5.88 -10.53 5.91
CA ALA A 90 5.96 -10.54 7.36
C ALA A 90 5.56 -11.91 7.95
N GLU A 91 4.49 -12.53 7.44
CA GLU A 91 4.06 -13.88 7.81
C GLU A 91 5.17 -14.90 7.53
N ASP A 92 5.76 -14.87 6.33
CA ASP A 92 6.87 -15.75 5.95
C ASP A 92 8.07 -15.59 6.91
N LEU A 93 8.41 -14.36 7.29
CA LEU A 93 9.50 -14.08 8.24
C LEU A 93 9.20 -14.60 9.64
N LEU A 94 7.95 -14.49 10.10
CA LEU A 94 7.53 -15.04 11.38
C LEU A 94 7.56 -16.57 11.37
N HIS A 95 7.14 -17.20 10.28
CA HIS A 95 7.25 -18.65 10.10
C HIS A 95 8.71 -19.12 10.12
N GLN A 96 9.60 -18.44 9.39
CA GLN A 96 11.03 -18.75 9.41
C GLN A 96 11.64 -18.54 10.80
N ALA A 97 11.33 -17.43 11.47
CA ALA A 97 11.81 -17.18 12.83
C ALA A 97 11.34 -18.26 13.83
N ALA A 98 10.10 -18.74 13.69
CA ALA A 98 9.57 -19.80 14.53
C ALA A 98 10.23 -21.16 14.25
N ALA A 99 10.55 -21.46 12.99
CA ALA A 99 11.28 -22.67 12.61
C ALA A 99 12.72 -22.66 13.14
N ASP A 100 13.42 -21.53 13.00
CA ASP A 100 14.79 -21.36 13.46
C ASP A 100 14.90 -21.42 14.99
N ALA A 101 13.93 -20.86 15.71
CA ALA A 101 13.86 -20.96 17.17
C ALA A 101 13.68 -22.41 17.68
N LYS A 102 13.07 -23.30 16.88
CA LYS A 102 12.91 -24.73 17.20
C LYS A 102 14.15 -25.57 16.85
N HIS A 103 15.01 -25.07 15.96
CA HIS A 103 16.21 -25.78 15.49
C HIS A 103 17.45 -24.88 15.56
N PRO A 104 17.96 -24.56 16.77
CA PRO A 104 19.03 -23.59 16.97
C PRO A 104 20.41 -24.00 16.39
N SER A 105 20.56 -25.23 15.90
CA SER A 105 21.84 -25.81 15.42
C SER A 105 22.18 -25.50 13.95
N ARG A 106 21.41 -24.67 13.23
CA ARG A 106 21.66 -24.32 11.81
C ARG A 106 22.10 -22.86 11.59
N ALA A 107 22.49 -22.15 12.65
CA ALA A 107 22.99 -20.78 12.58
C ALA A 107 24.52 -20.73 12.49
#